data_AF-A0A2W7HTH0-F1
#
_entry.id   AF-A0A2W7HTH0-F1
#
_cell.length_a   1.000
_cell.length_b   1.000
_cell.length_c   1.000
_cell.angle_alpha   90.00
_cell.angle_beta   90.00
_cell.angle_gamma   90.00
#
_symmetry.space_group_name_H-M   'P 1'
#
loop_
_entity.id
_entity.type
_entity.pdbx_description
1 polymer ?
#
loop_
_entity_poly.entity_id
_entity_poly.type
_entity_poly.pdbx_seq_one_letter_code
_entity_poly.pdbx_strand_id
1 'polypeptide(L)'
;MILHDHPEFENLKSIFTPVDPDICLSLLIKAGFCQESYQKFNRVKVPSDADTRDLVIRFVLSGMPYNTYFHTSNDKSVVIAALDELRNSSVADREIIERICVIFLRNMCWTSAFDRSAIVSSDRQPAPHIDSLLDMSSHGALPYFVYGDSHSQIYAKFSILSNKHWLLPINGICHGGSARGLINEASHLRYGARFDRFYGKIKHHIKAGGRKLFLKFGQVDIEFVHAFHRAKSGSTRFSTEDFEAFCLNSVDKYFSFLTSRIDLSVRNSVYICSVCPPVLSDDTWKSGYIRVGWPMDHEVSEGNLEEEIQLIKALEMPTLQQRTAFHRHFNDLLKTRSESTGFNYLDDSQHFLSEDKIVDPKFTVRGKGLDCHIDPGLETENIMAPFIHQIVSTK
;
A
#
# COMPACT_ATOMS: atom_id res chain seq x y z
N MET A 1 26.97 15.73 15.20
CA MET A 1 26.29 15.55 16.50
C MET A 1 26.53 14.12 16.98
N ILE A 2 26.85 13.91 18.26
CA ILE A 2 26.93 12.55 18.84
C ILE A 2 25.50 12.02 18.92
N LEU A 3 25.23 10.80 18.43
CA LEU A 3 23.85 10.30 18.32
C LEU A 3 23.16 10.17 19.68
N HIS A 4 23.93 9.87 20.73
CA HIS A 4 23.44 9.83 22.11
C HIS A 4 22.81 11.14 22.58
N ASP A 5 23.16 12.27 21.97
CA ASP A 5 22.61 13.59 22.30
C ASP A 5 21.39 13.95 21.43
N HIS A 6 21.01 13.11 20.46
CA HIS A 6 19.86 13.35 19.61
C HIS A 6 18.55 13.13 20.41
N PRO A 7 17.58 14.07 20.38
CA PRO A 7 16.37 14.00 21.22
C PRO A 7 15.53 12.74 21.01
N GLU A 8 15.62 12.14 19.82
CA GLU A 8 14.91 10.92 19.43
C GLU A 8 15.70 9.61 19.66
N PHE A 9 16.87 9.66 20.30
CA PHE A 9 17.75 8.50 20.41
C PHE A 9 17.11 7.30 21.12
N GLU A 10 16.29 7.54 22.15
CA GLU A 10 15.56 6.46 22.84
C GLU A 10 14.49 5.81 21.96
N ASN A 11 13.84 6.59 21.08
CA ASN A 11 12.92 6.04 20.09
C ASN A 11 13.68 5.16 19.08
N LEU A 12 14.85 5.62 18.61
CA LEU A 12 15.72 4.82 17.75
C LEU A 12 16.19 3.52 18.42
N LYS A 13 16.56 3.57 19.70
CA LYS A 13 16.87 2.37 20.48
C LYS A 13 15.71 1.40 20.48
N SER A 14 14.48 1.84 20.73
CA SER A 14 13.33 0.92 20.71
C SER A 14 13.08 0.28 19.34
N ILE A 15 13.41 0.98 18.25
CA ILE A 15 13.28 0.46 16.87
C ILE A 15 14.41 -0.53 16.55
N PHE A 16 15.64 -0.23 16.97
CA PHE A 16 16.83 -0.97 16.57
C PHE A 16 17.35 -1.95 17.62
N THR A 17 16.79 -2.00 18.83
CA THR A 17 17.21 -2.93 19.89
C THR A 17 17.14 -4.38 19.39
N PRO A 18 18.20 -5.19 19.61
CA PRO A 18 19.42 -4.90 20.38
C PRO A 18 20.61 -4.24 19.66
N VAL A 19 20.51 -3.84 18.39
CA VAL A 19 21.63 -3.22 17.66
C VAL A 19 21.75 -1.73 17.99
N ASP A 20 23.00 -1.27 18.11
CA ASP A 20 23.32 0.15 18.28
C ASP A 20 22.77 0.97 17.11
N PRO A 21 21.88 1.96 17.36
CA PRO A 21 21.39 2.85 16.32
C PRO A 21 22.49 3.53 15.49
N ASP A 22 23.68 3.78 16.05
CA ASP A 22 24.80 4.38 15.30
C ASP A 22 25.27 3.49 14.15
N ILE A 23 25.28 2.17 14.36
CA ILE A 23 25.61 1.18 13.33
C ILE A 23 24.54 1.22 12.25
N CYS A 24 23.26 1.17 12.63
CA CYS A 24 22.12 1.19 11.71
C CYS A 24 22.11 2.43 10.82
N LEU A 25 22.28 3.62 11.41
CA LEU A 25 22.30 4.88 10.67
C LEU A 25 23.51 4.97 9.72
N SER A 26 24.67 4.49 10.15
CA SER A 26 25.87 4.51 9.31
C SER A 26 25.73 3.57 8.11
N LEU A 27 25.12 2.41 8.31
CA LEU A 27 24.75 1.49 7.23
C LEU A 27 23.73 2.13 6.29
N LEU A 28 22.75 2.86 6.83
CA LEU A 28 21.77 3.56 6.01
C LEU A 28 22.43 4.60 5.09
N ILE A 29 23.41 5.33 5.60
CA ILE A 29 24.17 6.28 4.80
C ILE A 29 25.00 5.54 3.73
N LYS A 30 25.72 4.47 4.11
CA LYS A 30 26.55 3.66 3.21
C LYS A 30 25.74 3.01 2.08
N ALA A 31 24.53 2.55 2.37
CA ALA A 31 23.64 1.90 1.41
C ALA A 31 22.97 2.87 0.41
N GLY A 32 23.43 4.13 0.36
CA GLY A 32 23.04 5.06 -0.69
C GLY A 32 21.88 5.99 -0.32
N PHE A 33 21.72 6.33 0.97
CA PHE A 33 20.79 7.39 1.37
C PHE A 33 21.14 8.72 0.65
N CYS A 34 20.22 9.23 -0.16
CA CYS A 34 20.40 10.48 -0.89
C CYS A 34 19.74 11.64 -0.15
N GLN A 35 20.53 12.45 0.55
CA GLN A 35 20.08 13.65 1.24
C GLN A 35 19.28 14.59 0.33
N GLU A 36 19.80 14.89 -0.86
CA GLU A 36 19.16 15.81 -1.80
C GLU A 36 17.76 15.31 -2.19
N SER A 37 17.63 14.01 -2.48
CA SER A 37 16.33 13.44 -2.80
C SER A 37 15.38 13.47 -1.61
N TYR A 38 15.85 13.16 -0.41
CA TYR A 38 14.99 13.16 0.78
C TYR A 38 14.49 14.57 1.10
N GLN A 39 15.37 15.57 1.04
CA GLN A 39 14.99 16.97 1.21
C GLN A 39 14.02 17.41 0.11
N LYS A 40 14.23 17.02 -1.16
CA LYS A 40 13.34 17.36 -2.29
C LYS A 40 11.90 16.88 -2.08
N PHE A 41 11.68 15.68 -1.56
CA PHE A 41 10.32 15.14 -1.34
C PHE A 41 9.70 15.55 -0.01
N ASN A 42 10.51 16.02 0.95
CA ASN A 42 10.05 16.33 2.31
C ASN A 42 10.29 17.81 2.69
N ARG A 43 10.40 18.72 1.70
CA ARG A 43 10.73 20.15 1.88
C ARG A 43 9.91 20.87 2.95
N VAL A 44 8.65 20.48 3.15
CA VAL A 44 7.76 21.10 4.14
C VAL A 44 8.07 20.66 5.58
N LYS A 45 8.71 19.50 5.75
CA LYS A 45 8.90 18.84 7.06
C LYS A 45 10.36 18.79 7.51
N VAL A 46 11.28 19.28 6.69
CA VAL A 46 12.71 19.07 6.86
C VAL A 46 13.45 20.39 6.66
N PRO A 47 14.22 20.87 7.66
CA PRO A 47 15.09 22.03 7.51
C PRO A 47 16.08 21.84 6.36
N SER A 48 16.30 22.89 5.57
CA SER A 48 17.23 22.83 4.42
C SER A 48 18.69 22.58 4.83
N ASP A 49 19.03 22.93 6.06
CA ASP A 49 20.34 22.82 6.68
C ASP A 49 20.54 21.53 7.52
N ALA A 50 19.52 20.66 7.59
CA ALA A 50 19.65 19.39 8.28
C ALA A 50 20.76 18.53 7.66
N ASP A 51 21.66 18.00 8.51
CA ASP A 51 22.74 17.12 8.08
C ASP A 51 22.22 15.74 7.65
N THR A 52 23.00 14.98 6.88
CA THR A 52 22.59 13.67 6.37
C THR A 52 22.13 12.73 7.50
N ARG A 53 22.75 12.80 8.69
CA ARG A 53 22.43 11.92 9.80
C ARG A 53 21.08 12.26 10.42
N ASP A 54 20.79 13.55 10.66
CA ASP A 54 19.48 14.04 11.11
C ASP A 54 18.38 13.64 10.12
N LEU A 55 18.65 13.74 8.82
CA LEU A 55 17.73 13.31 7.77
C LEU A 55 17.44 11.81 7.81
N VAL A 56 18.47 10.97 8.01
CA VAL A 56 18.29 9.52 8.16
C VAL A 56 17.53 9.19 9.43
N ILE A 57 17.78 9.88 10.55
CA ILE A 57 17.05 9.70 11.80
C ILE A 57 15.57 10.04 11.61
N ARG A 58 15.26 11.18 10.99
CA ARG A 58 13.89 11.55 10.63
C ARG A 58 13.27 10.55 9.68
N PHE A 59 14.03 10.02 8.72
CA PHE A 59 13.57 8.95 7.84
C PHE A 59 13.27 7.65 8.60
N VAL A 60 14.09 7.27 9.57
CA VAL A 60 13.87 6.08 10.41
C VAL A 60 12.62 6.26 11.26
N LEU A 61 12.47 7.40 11.93
CA LEU A 61 11.41 7.65 12.90
C LEU A 61 10.08 8.03 12.26
N SER A 62 10.13 8.81 11.18
CA SER A 62 8.96 9.31 10.48
C SER A 62 8.77 8.61 9.13
N GLY A 63 9.82 8.30 8.40
CA GLY A 63 9.70 7.65 7.10
C GLY A 63 9.30 6.19 7.13
N MET A 64 9.86 5.39 8.05
CA MET A 64 9.46 3.98 8.18
C MET A 64 7.98 3.80 8.53
N PRO A 65 7.42 4.59 9.47
CA PRO A 65 6.02 4.47 9.83
C PRO A 65 5.09 5.20 8.87
N TYR A 66 5.53 6.29 8.20
CA TYR A 66 4.67 7.17 7.39
C TYR A 66 4.93 7.13 5.88
N ASN A 67 5.71 6.16 5.37
CA ASN A 67 6.06 6.07 3.95
C ASN A 67 6.68 7.38 3.39
N THR A 68 7.55 8.07 4.15
CA THR A 68 8.21 9.27 3.58
C THR A 68 9.32 8.86 2.61
N TYR A 69 9.29 9.49 1.43
CA TYR A 69 9.98 9.04 0.22
C TYR A 69 11.37 9.66 0.06
N PHE A 70 12.32 8.90 -0.50
CA PHE A 70 13.50 9.45 -1.17
C PHE A 70 14.09 8.44 -2.16
N HIS A 71 14.67 8.91 -3.26
CA HIS A 71 15.47 8.08 -4.16
C HIS A 71 16.75 7.66 -3.46
N THR A 72 16.96 6.37 -3.24
CA THR A 72 18.32 5.86 -3.02
C THR A 72 19.12 6.04 -4.30
N SER A 73 20.45 6.06 -4.24
CA SER A 73 21.23 5.87 -5.47
C SER A 73 20.74 4.59 -6.16
N ASN A 74 20.43 4.65 -7.46
CA ASN A 74 19.90 3.51 -8.22
C ASN A 74 20.94 2.37 -8.40
N ASP A 75 22.06 2.43 -7.70
CA ASP A 75 23.16 1.48 -7.87
C ASP A 75 22.91 0.22 -7.04
N LYS A 76 22.38 -0.81 -7.72
CA LYS A 76 22.16 -2.17 -7.19
C LYS A 76 23.41 -2.73 -6.53
N SER A 77 24.60 -2.41 -7.04
CA SER A 77 25.86 -2.93 -6.49
C SER A 77 26.14 -2.39 -5.10
N VAL A 78 25.77 -1.13 -4.82
CA VAL A 78 25.92 -0.52 -3.49
C VAL A 78 24.99 -1.17 -2.48
N VAL A 79 23.76 -1.46 -2.87
CA VAL A 79 22.81 -2.13 -1.99
C VAL A 79 23.26 -3.55 -1.72
N ILE A 80 23.56 -4.36 -2.75
CA ILE A 80 24.06 -5.73 -2.57
C ILE A 80 25.36 -5.74 -1.75
N ALA A 81 26.30 -4.84 -2.01
CA ALA A 81 27.52 -4.74 -1.23
C ALA A 81 27.24 -4.38 0.23
N ALA A 82 26.28 -3.49 0.50
CA ALA A 82 25.85 -3.20 1.86
C ALA A 82 25.18 -4.42 2.51
N LEU A 83 24.35 -5.18 1.79
CA LEU A 83 23.75 -6.44 2.26
C LEU A 83 24.82 -7.49 2.59
N ASP A 84 25.85 -7.61 1.75
CA ASP A 84 26.93 -8.58 1.91
C ASP A 84 27.89 -8.15 3.03
N GLU A 85 28.28 -6.88 3.14
CA GLU A 85 29.04 -6.32 4.28
C GLU A 85 28.30 -6.58 5.58
N LEU A 86 26.98 -6.39 5.56
CA LEU A 86 26.10 -6.64 6.68
C LEU A 86 26.02 -8.11 7.08
N ARG A 87 25.81 -9.01 6.12
CA ARG A 87 25.80 -10.48 6.35
C ARG A 87 27.10 -11.01 6.90
N ASN A 88 28.21 -10.39 6.50
CA ASN A 88 29.55 -10.76 6.92
C ASN A 88 30.00 -10.02 8.19
N SER A 89 29.21 -9.06 8.68
CA SER A 89 29.51 -8.36 9.93
C SER A 89 29.31 -9.30 11.13
N SER A 90 30.18 -9.19 12.14
CA SER A 90 30.08 -9.95 13.38
C SER A 90 28.96 -9.46 14.31
N VAL A 91 28.03 -8.64 13.79
CA VAL A 91 26.92 -8.09 14.57
C VAL A 91 25.98 -9.24 14.90
N ALA A 92 25.76 -9.44 16.19
CA ALA A 92 25.13 -10.65 16.74
C ALA A 92 23.65 -10.82 16.35
N ASP A 93 23.03 -9.84 15.69
CA ASP A 93 21.60 -9.86 15.38
C ASP A 93 21.31 -9.68 13.89
N ARG A 94 21.43 -10.80 13.17
CA ARG A 94 21.13 -10.96 11.75
C ARG A 94 19.70 -10.51 11.40
N GLU A 95 18.77 -10.60 12.34
CA GLU A 95 17.38 -10.19 12.12
C GLU A 95 17.26 -8.68 11.90
N ILE A 96 17.98 -7.87 12.67
CA ILE A 96 17.95 -6.41 12.55
C ILE A 96 18.64 -5.94 11.29
N ILE A 97 19.73 -6.58 10.93
CA ILE A 97 20.43 -6.36 9.67
C ILE A 97 19.46 -6.57 8.51
N GLU A 98 18.77 -7.72 8.48
CA GLU A 98 17.77 -8.01 7.46
C GLU A 98 16.65 -6.96 7.50
N ARG A 99 16.22 -6.46 8.67
CA ARG A 99 15.20 -5.39 8.78
C ARG A 99 15.67 -4.11 8.11
N ILE A 100 16.91 -3.69 8.33
CA ILE A 100 17.53 -2.51 7.68
C ILE A 100 17.58 -2.69 6.16
N CYS A 101 17.95 -3.89 5.69
CA CYS A 101 17.99 -4.24 4.27
C CYS A 101 16.60 -4.16 3.62
N VAL A 102 15.61 -4.67 4.34
CA VAL A 102 14.19 -4.66 4.01
C VAL A 102 13.65 -3.23 3.94
N ILE A 103 14.09 -2.34 4.85
CA ILE A 103 13.81 -0.90 4.80
C ILE A 103 14.42 -0.23 3.56
N PHE A 104 15.65 -0.59 3.18
CA PHE A 104 16.28 -0.11 1.93
C PHE A 104 15.51 -0.52 0.68
N LEU A 105 15.25 -1.82 0.56
CA LEU A 105 14.59 -2.40 -0.60
C LEU A 105 13.15 -1.88 -0.73
N ARG A 106 12.47 -1.61 0.39
CA ARG A 106 11.17 -0.93 0.39
C ARG A 106 11.22 0.42 -0.30
N ASN A 107 12.22 1.24 -0.01
CA ASN A 107 12.34 2.57 -0.61
C ASN A 107 12.76 2.51 -2.08
N MET A 108 13.59 1.54 -2.48
CA MET A 108 13.91 1.29 -3.89
C MET A 108 12.69 0.84 -4.71
N CYS A 109 11.89 -0.09 -4.17
CA CYS A 109 10.70 -0.61 -4.84
C CYS A 109 9.59 0.44 -4.94
N TRP A 110 9.50 1.34 -3.96
CA TRP A 110 8.50 2.40 -3.96
C TRP A 110 8.86 3.59 -4.85
N THR A 111 10.13 4.01 -4.87
CA THR A 111 10.59 5.14 -5.71
C THR A 111 10.46 4.87 -7.21
N SER A 112 10.57 3.61 -7.61
CA SER A 112 10.38 3.18 -9.00
C SER A 112 8.90 3.02 -9.39
N ALA A 113 7.99 2.82 -8.42
CA ALA A 113 6.54 2.82 -8.64
C ALA A 113 5.91 4.23 -8.63
N PHE A 114 6.57 5.21 -7.98
CA PHE A 114 6.04 6.54 -7.66
C PHE A 114 6.68 7.72 -8.37
N ASP A 115 7.23 7.54 -9.57
CA ASP A 115 7.59 8.71 -10.36
C ASP A 115 6.33 9.49 -10.73
N ARG A 116 5.97 10.47 -9.88
CA ARG A 116 4.83 11.37 -10.05
C ARG A 116 5.02 12.28 -11.27
N SER A 117 6.26 12.47 -11.74
CA SER A 117 6.53 13.23 -12.96
C SER A 117 6.18 12.44 -14.24
N ALA A 118 6.08 11.11 -14.13
CA ALA A 118 5.59 10.22 -15.18
C ALA A 118 4.06 10.19 -15.30
N ILE A 119 3.33 10.79 -14.35
CA ILE A 119 1.86 10.92 -14.44
C ILE A 119 1.48 11.87 -15.60
N VAL A 120 2.41 12.74 -16.02
CA VAL A 120 2.20 13.70 -17.11
C VAL A 120 2.95 13.33 -18.39
N SER A 121 3.95 12.43 -18.33
CA SER A 121 4.62 11.91 -19.53
C SER A 121 4.49 10.39 -19.60
N SER A 122 3.77 9.89 -20.61
CA SER A 122 3.42 8.49 -20.81
C SER A 122 4.62 7.51 -20.90
N ASP A 123 5.85 8.03 -20.99
CA ASP A 123 7.00 7.27 -21.50
C ASP A 123 8.13 7.07 -20.50
N ARG A 124 8.03 7.61 -19.27
CA ARG A 124 9.14 7.56 -18.30
C ARG A 124 8.68 7.25 -16.89
N GLN A 125 8.22 6.02 -16.63
CA GLN A 125 8.49 5.46 -15.32
C GLN A 125 9.79 4.66 -15.39
N PRO A 126 10.78 4.91 -14.52
CA PRO A 126 11.85 3.95 -14.32
C PRO A 126 11.19 2.71 -13.77
N ALA A 127 10.93 1.74 -14.65
CA ALA A 127 10.56 0.42 -14.22
C ALA A 127 11.62 0.02 -13.20
N PRO A 128 11.25 -0.42 -11.98
CA PRO A 128 12.21 -1.22 -11.25
C PRO A 128 12.62 -2.32 -12.22
N HIS A 129 13.90 -2.62 -12.31
CA HIS A 129 14.34 -3.85 -12.93
C HIS A 129 13.69 -4.97 -12.11
N ILE A 130 12.46 -5.38 -12.48
CA ILE A 130 11.69 -6.41 -11.77
C ILE A 130 12.57 -7.64 -11.66
N ASP A 131 13.28 -7.99 -12.73
CA ASP A 131 14.31 -9.03 -12.75
C ASP A 131 15.36 -8.84 -11.64
N SER A 132 15.88 -7.62 -11.45
CA SER A 132 16.83 -7.34 -10.35
C SER A 132 16.23 -7.49 -8.95
N LEU A 133 14.94 -7.20 -8.77
CA LEU A 133 14.27 -7.45 -7.49
C LEU A 133 14.04 -8.96 -7.31
N LEU A 134 13.75 -9.68 -8.39
CA LEU A 134 13.56 -11.13 -8.35
C LEU A 134 14.86 -11.87 -8.07
N ASP A 135 16.01 -11.36 -8.53
CA ASP A 135 17.34 -11.88 -8.22
C ASP A 135 17.60 -11.95 -6.71
N MET A 136 16.94 -11.10 -5.91
CA MET A 136 17.05 -11.12 -4.44
C MET A 136 16.60 -12.45 -3.82
N SER A 137 15.92 -13.31 -4.59
CA SER A 137 15.60 -14.67 -4.16
C SER A 137 16.84 -15.51 -3.82
N SER A 138 17.97 -15.29 -4.50
CA SER A 138 19.26 -15.94 -4.15
C SER A 138 19.78 -15.50 -2.77
N HIS A 139 19.26 -14.37 -2.27
CA HIS A 139 19.53 -13.80 -0.97
C HIS A 139 18.37 -14.05 0.02
N GLY A 140 17.52 -15.06 -0.21
CA GLY A 140 16.44 -15.42 0.72
C GLY A 140 15.18 -14.57 0.60
N ALA A 141 15.08 -13.67 -0.38
CA ALA A 141 13.85 -12.94 -0.61
C ALA A 141 12.74 -13.87 -1.13
N LEU A 142 11.51 -13.61 -0.69
CA LEU A 142 10.28 -14.17 -1.22
C LEU A 142 9.53 -13.07 -1.96
N PRO A 143 9.86 -12.80 -3.23
CA PRO A 143 9.15 -11.80 -4.01
C PRO A 143 7.73 -12.24 -4.35
N TYR A 144 6.82 -11.28 -4.28
CA TYR A 144 5.44 -11.39 -4.71
C TYR A 144 4.97 -10.05 -5.28
N PHE A 145 3.91 -10.09 -6.08
CA PHE A 145 3.38 -8.92 -6.75
C PHE A 145 2.13 -8.43 -6.06
N VAL A 146 1.98 -7.12 -5.93
CA VAL A 146 0.77 -6.48 -5.39
C VAL A 146 0.32 -5.44 -6.39
N TYR A 147 -0.95 -5.46 -6.77
CA TYR A 147 -1.54 -4.40 -7.58
C TYR A 147 -2.89 -4.02 -7.02
N GLY A 148 -3.08 -2.75 -6.66
CA GLY A 148 -4.27 -2.36 -5.91
C GLY A 148 -4.40 -0.87 -5.73
N ASP A 149 -5.51 -0.47 -5.11
CA ASP A 149 -5.69 0.89 -4.64
C ASP A 149 -4.80 1.19 -3.42
N SER A 150 -4.94 2.37 -2.79
CA SER A 150 -4.10 2.73 -1.65
C SER A 150 -4.29 1.84 -0.41
N HIS A 151 -5.38 1.08 -0.31
CA HIS A 151 -5.59 0.10 0.78
C HIS A 151 -4.76 -1.17 0.60
N SER A 152 -4.21 -1.42 -0.60
CA SER A 152 -3.26 -2.52 -0.83
C SER A 152 -1.91 -2.32 -0.11
N GLN A 153 -1.67 -1.14 0.48
CA GLN A 153 -0.45 -0.85 1.23
C GLN A 153 -0.21 -1.77 2.44
N ILE A 154 -1.25 -2.43 2.96
CA ILE A 154 -1.10 -3.45 4.01
C ILE A 154 -0.29 -4.67 3.53
N TYR A 155 -0.23 -4.90 2.22
CA TYR A 155 0.62 -5.92 1.58
C TYR A 155 1.98 -5.38 1.16
N ALA A 156 2.18 -4.06 1.13
CA ALA A 156 3.45 -3.44 0.77
C ALA A 156 4.46 -3.49 1.93
N LYS A 157 4.37 -4.54 2.75
CA LYS A 157 5.13 -4.72 3.99
C LYS A 157 6.22 -5.76 3.80
N PHE A 158 7.32 -5.42 4.42
CA PHE A 158 8.65 -5.88 4.16
C PHE A 158 9.03 -6.46 5.51
N SER A 159 9.00 -7.78 5.64
CA SER A 159 9.03 -8.43 6.95
C SER A 159 9.87 -9.70 6.91
N ILE A 160 10.56 -9.96 8.02
CA ILE A 160 11.39 -11.12 8.25
C ILE A 160 10.64 -12.04 9.18
N LEU A 161 10.43 -13.27 8.74
CA LEU A 161 9.63 -14.25 9.47
C LEU A 161 10.47 -15.42 9.96
N SER A 162 11.67 -15.56 9.40
CA SER A 162 12.70 -16.47 9.88
C SER A 162 14.07 -15.99 9.39
N ASN A 163 15.13 -16.53 10.00
CA ASN A 163 16.54 -16.19 9.80
C ASN A 163 17.06 -16.45 8.35
N LYS A 164 16.18 -16.85 7.42
CA LYS A 164 16.52 -17.24 6.05
C LYS A 164 15.58 -16.69 4.99
N HIS A 165 14.34 -16.32 5.34
CA HIS A 165 13.34 -15.88 4.37
C HIS A 165 12.66 -14.59 4.81
N TRP A 166 12.57 -13.66 3.86
CA TRP A 166 11.94 -12.36 4.06
C TRP A 166 11.07 -11.98 2.87
N LEU A 167 9.99 -11.25 3.13
CA LEU A 167 8.98 -10.88 2.15
C LEU A 167 9.42 -9.67 1.30
N LEU A 168 9.34 -9.79 -0.03
CA LEU A 168 9.67 -8.73 -0.99
C LEU A 168 8.45 -8.34 -1.85
N PRO A 169 7.62 -7.38 -1.41
CA PRO A 169 6.50 -6.91 -2.23
C PRO A 169 6.97 -6.04 -3.39
N ILE A 170 6.57 -6.40 -4.61
CA ILE A 170 6.74 -5.62 -5.83
C ILE A 170 5.39 -4.99 -6.17
N ASN A 171 5.24 -3.69 -5.88
CA ASN A 171 3.94 -3.02 -5.84
C ASN A 171 3.63 -2.19 -7.08
N GLY A 172 2.39 -2.23 -7.55
CA GLY A 172 1.77 -1.26 -8.45
C GLY A 172 0.55 -0.62 -7.78
N ILE A 173 0.74 0.52 -7.13
CA ILE A 173 -0.32 1.18 -6.34
C ILE A 173 -1.04 2.27 -7.16
N CYS A 174 -2.36 2.27 -7.07
CA CYS A 174 -3.29 3.17 -7.74
C CYS A 174 -4.04 4.02 -6.69
N HIS A 175 -3.46 5.14 -6.25
CA HIS A 175 -4.08 5.98 -5.22
C HIS A 175 -5.45 6.51 -5.65
N GLY A 176 -6.49 6.25 -4.84
CA GLY A 176 -7.86 6.60 -5.21
C GLY A 176 -8.40 5.80 -6.40
N GLY A 177 -7.70 4.75 -6.83
CA GLY A 177 -8.18 3.85 -7.88
C GLY A 177 -9.40 3.06 -7.40
N SER A 178 -10.42 3.01 -8.23
CA SER A 178 -11.61 2.18 -8.01
C SER A 178 -11.58 0.98 -8.95
N ALA A 179 -12.22 -0.11 -8.56
CA ALA A 179 -12.34 -1.32 -9.37
C ALA A 179 -13.05 -1.01 -10.69
N ARG A 180 -14.10 -0.19 -10.64
CA ARG A 180 -14.79 0.32 -11.83
C ARG A 180 -13.92 1.25 -12.67
N GLY A 181 -13.02 2.00 -12.04
CA GLY A 181 -12.13 2.93 -12.73
C GLY A 181 -11.10 2.23 -13.62
N LEU A 182 -10.82 0.94 -13.40
CA LEU A 182 -9.89 0.16 -14.21
C LEU A 182 -10.32 0.05 -15.68
N ILE A 183 -11.62 0.02 -15.96
CA ILE A 183 -12.16 -0.04 -17.33
C ILE A 183 -12.38 1.35 -17.94
N ASN A 184 -12.23 2.43 -17.17
CA ASN A 184 -12.50 3.78 -17.66
C ASN A 184 -11.30 4.32 -18.46
N GLU A 185 -11.34 4.15 -19.77
CA GLU A 185 -10.30 4.64 -20.68
C GLU A 185 -10.20 6.17 -20.73
N ALA A 186 -11.28 6.87 -20.38
CA ALA A 186 -11.34 8.32 -20.31
C ALA A 186 -10.76 8.88 -19.01
N SER A 187 -10.47 8.05 -18.00
CA SER A 187 -9.85 8.50 -16.75
C SER A 187 -8.46 9.06 -17.03
N HIS A 188 -8.15 10.23 -16.50
CA HIS A 188 -6.83 10.84 -16.66
C HIS A 188 -5.71 10.00 -16.01
N LEU A 189 -6.05 9.18 -15.01
CA LEU A 189 -5.10 8.30 -14.30
C LEU A 189 -4.80 6.99 -15.04
N ARG A 190 -5.67 6.58 -15.98
CA ARG A 190 -5.51 5.40 -16.85
C ARG A 190 -5.05 4.14 -16.11
N TYR A 191 -5.67 3.83 -14.98
CA TYR A 191 -5.25 2.70 -14.13
C TYR A 191 -5.32 1.34 -14.85
N GLY A 192 -6.28 1.11 -15.74
CA GLY A 192 -6.31 -0.09 -16.59
C GLY A 192 -5.05 -0.26 -17.44
N ALA A 193 -4.63 0.79 -18.15
CA ALA A 193 -3.41 0.74 -18.96
C ALA A 193 -2.14 0.59 -18.10
N ARG A 194 -2.14 1.12 -16.86
CA ARG A 194 -1.06 0.88 -15.89
C ARG A 194 -1.00 -0.58 -15.47
N PHE A 195 -2.15 -1.22 -15.25
CA PHE A 195 -2.22 -2.65 -14.97
C PHE A 195 -1.66 -3.45 -16.14
N ASP A 196 -2.07 -3.15 -17.37
CA ASP A 196 -1.60 -3.89 -18.56
C ASP A 196 -0.06 -3.83 -18.69
N ARG A 197 0.55 -2.68 -18.42
CA ARG A 197 2.01 -2.52 -18.39
C ARG A 197 2.66 -3.29 -17.24
N PHE A 198 2.08 -3.23 -16.04
CA PHE A 198 2.59 -3.95 -14.86
C PHE A 198 2.51 -5.46 -15.07
N TYR A 199 1.31 -5.96 -15.39
CA TYR A 199 1.03 -7.36 -15.67
C TYR A 199 1.86 -7.90 -16.83
N GLY A 200 2.01 -7.12 -17.91
CA GLY A 200 2.87 -7.48 -19.05
C GLY A 200 4.31 -7.79 -18.67
N LYS A 201 4.85 -7.10 -17.66
CA LYS A 201 6.20 -7.37 -17.13
C LYS A 201 6.26 -8.61 -16.23
N ILE A 202 5.22 -8.85 -15.43
CA ILE A 202 5.28 -9.90 -14.39
C ILE A 202 4.68 -11.25 -14.78
N LYS A 203 3.84 -11.30 -15.83
CA LYS A 203 3.04 -12.49 -16.18
C LYS A 203 3.88 -13.75 -16.40
N HIS A 204 5.08 -13.59 -16.96
CA HIS A 204 5.97 -14.73 -17.21
C HIS A 204 6.58 -15.27 -15.92
N HIS A 205 6.88 -14.43 -14.94
CA HIS A 205 7.35 -14.85 -13.61
C HIS A 205 6.24 -15.54 -12.80
N ILE A 206 4.98 -15.11 -12.94
CA ILE A 206 3.83 -15.81 -12.34
C ILE A 206 3.72 -17.21 -12.94
N LYS A 207 3.77 -17.32 -14.28
CA LYS A 207 3.63 -18.60 -14.99
C LYS A 207 4.80 -19.57 -14.74
N ALA A 208 6.04 -19.08 -14.76
CA ALA A 208 7.23 -19.92 -14.69
C ALA A 208 7.73 -20.17 -13.26
N GLY A 209 7.51 -19.22 -12.35
CA GLY A 209 8.15 -19.20 -11.02
C GLY A 209 7.21 -19.41 -9.85
N GLY A 210 5.93 -19.74 -10.08
CA GLY A 210 4.94 -19.94 -9.02
C GLY A 210 4.69 -18.70 -8.16
N ARG A 211 5.10 -17.51 -8.62
CA ARG A 211 4.99 -16.25 -7.89
C ARG A 211 3.53 -15.82 -7.81
N LYS A 212 3.13 -15.31 -6.64
CA LYS A 212 1.75 -14.90 -6.39
C LYS A 212 1.54 -13.44 -6.73
N LEU A 213 0.36 -13.11 -7.27
CA LEU A 213 -0.11 -11.75 -7.51
C LEU A 213 -1.34 -11.48 -6.64
N PHE A 214 -1.27 -10.47 -5.79
CA PHE A 214 -2.36 -10.01 -4.95
C PHE A 214 -3.02 -8.78 -5.58
N LEU A 215 -4.34 -8.84 -5.75
CA LEU A 215 -5.14 -7.79 -6.38
C LEU A 215 -6.18 -7.25 -5.39
N LYS A 216 -6.11 -5.96 -5.05
CA LYS A 216 -7.00 -5.34 -4.06
C LYS A 216 -7.60 -4.03 -4.57
N PHE A 217 -8.88 -4.08 -4.94
CA PHE A 217 -9.72 -2.95 -5.33
C PHE A 217 -11.14 -3.16 -4.80
N GLY A 218 -11.93 -2.09 -4.77
CA GLY A 218 -13.34 -2.14 -4.40
C GLY A 218 -13.69 -1.29 -3.19
N GLN A 219 -12.74 -1.07 -2.28
CA GLN A 219 -12.99 -0.27 -1.08
C GLN A 219 -13.31 1.18 -1.46
N VAL A 220 -12.58 1.72 -2.43
CA VAL A 220 -12.87 3.07 -2.96
C VAL A 220 -14.26 3.14 -3.60
N ASP A 221 -14.69 2.07 -4.27
CA ASP A 221 -16.00 2.01 -4.91
C ASP A 221 -17.12 2.14 -3.89
N ILE A 222 -17.07 1.33 -2.83
CA ILE A 222 -18.16 1.22 -1.84
C ILE A 222 -18.15 2.33 -0.78
N GLU A 223 -16.99 2.90 -0.43
CA GLU A 223 -16.92 4.02 0.53
C GLU A 223 -17.11 5.37 -0.14
N PHE A 224 -16.54 5.60 -1.33
CA PHE A 224 -16.47 6.95 -1.91
C PHE A 224 -17.26 7.10 -3.19
N VAL A 225 -17.04 6.22 -4.18
CA VAL A 225 -17.65 6.38 -5.51
C VAL A 225 -19.18 6.36 -5.42
N HIS A 226 -19.75 5.43 -4.65
CA HIS A 226 -21.20 5.38 -4.43
C HIS A 226 -21.74 6.65 -3.77
N ALA A 227 -21.11 7.10 -2.67
CA ALA A 227 -21.51 8.30 -1.95
C ALA A 227 -21.42 9.56 -2.84
N PHE A 228 -20.35 9.71 -3.62
CA PHE A 228 -20.16 10.87 -4.47
C PHE A 228 -21.10 10.88 -5.68
N HIS A 229 -21.45 9.72 -6.24
CA HIS A 229 -22.52 9.64 -7.24
C HIS A 229 -23.87 10.06 -6.66
N ARG A 230 -24.20 9.60 -5.45
CA ARG A 230 -25.41 10.03 -4.74
C ARG A 230 -25.44 11.54 -4.54
N ALA A 231 -24.38 12.12 -4.00
CA ALA A 231 -24.23 13.57 -3.82
C ALA A 231 -24.46 14.34 -5.14
N LYS A 232 -23.80 13.93 -6.23
CA LYS A 232 -23.93 14.58 -7.55
C LYS A 232 -25.33 14.46 -8.16
N SER A 233 -26.04 13.37 -7.88
CA SER A 233 -27.41 13.16 -8.34
C SER A 233 -28.47 13.82 -7.45
N GLY A 234 -28.07 14.43 -6.33
CA GLY A 234 -28.99 14.99 -5.33
C GLY A 234 -29.71 13.93 -4.48
N SER A 235 -29.30 12.66 -4.52
CA SER A 235 -29.89 11.58 -3.73
C SER A 235 -29.30 11.53 -2.33
N THR A 236 -29.96 12.17 -1.38
CA THR A 236 -29.47 12.27 0.01
C THR A 236 -29.77 11.06 0.86
N ARG A 237 -30.85 10.30 0.61
CA ARG A 237 -31.21 9.11 1.40
C ARG A 237 -30.36 7.90 1.06
N PHE A 238 -30.08 7.05 2.04
CA PHE A 238 -29.39 5.78 1.81
C PHE A 238 -30.39 4.68 1.48
N SER A 239 -30.14 3.95 0.40
CA SER A 239 -30.93 2.80 -0.03
C SER A 239 -30.04 1.57 -0.02
N THR A 240 -30.41 0.56 0.77
CA THR A 240 -29.64 -0.69 0.85
C THR A 240 -29.71 -1.45 -0.47
N GLU A 241 -30.88 -1.49 -1.11
CA GLU A 241 -31.07 -2.15 -2.41
C GLU A 241 -30.20 -1.50 -3.50
N ASP A 242 -30.19 -0.17 -3.59
CA ASP A 242 -29.36 0.54 -4.58
C ASP A 242 -27.86 0.31 -4.32
N PHE A 243 -27.47 0.26 -3.05
CA PHE A 243 -26.09 0.00 -2.66
C PHE A 243 -25.65 -1.44 -2.99
N GLU A 244 -26.49 -2.44 -2.74
CA GLU A 244 -26.23 -3.84 -3.11
C GLU A 244 -26.14 -4.00 -4.63
N ALA A 245 -27.03 -3.38 -5.38
CA ALA A 245 -26.97 -3.35 -6.85
C ALA A 245 -25.67 -2.68 -7.35
N PHE A 246 -25.26 -1.58 -6.71
CA PHE A 246 -23.99 -0.92 -6.99
C PHE A 246 -22.79 -1.85 -6.71
N CYS A 247 -22.81 -2.57 -5.59
CA CYS A 247 -21.77 -3.53 -5.22
C CYS A 247 -21.61 -4.61 -6.28
N LEU A 248 -22.72 -5.27 -6.65
CA LEU A 248 -22.73 -6.30 -7.68
C LEU A 248 -22.18 -5.77 -9.01
N ASN A 249 -22.65 -4.60 -9.46
CA ASN A 249 -22.17 -4.01 -10.72
C ASN A 249 -20.67 -3.66 -10.67
N SER A 250 -20.15 -3.27 -9.51
CA SER A 250 -18.74 -2.93 -9.33
C SER A 250 -17.85 -4.17 -9.38
N VAL A 251 -18.27 -5.24 -8.69
CA VAL A 251 -17.60 -6.54 -8.75
C VAL A 251 -17.63 -7.09 -10.18
N ASP A 252 -18.78 -7.06 -10.86
CA ASP A 252 -18.89 -7.58 -12.23
C ASP A 252 -17.95 -6.86 -13.21
N LYS A 253 -17.86 -5.53 -13.11
CA LYS A 253 -16.91 -4.73 -13.92
C LYS A 253 -15.46 -5.10 -13.60
N TYR A 254 -15.15 -5.28 -12.33
CA TYR A 254 -13.81 -5.67 -11.90
C TYR A 254 -13.40 -7.04 -12.47
N PHE A 255 -14.27 -8.05 -12.35
CA PHE A 255 -13.99 -9.39 -12.88
C PHE A 255 -14.02 -9.42 -14.41
N SER A 256 -14.86 -8.63 -15.07
CA SER A 256 -14.81 -8.48 -16.54
C SER A 256 -13.46 -7.89 -16.99
N PHE A 257 -12.93 -6.92 -16.25
CA PHE A 257 -11.59 -6.37 -16.51
C PHE A 257 -10.50 -7.44 -16.36
N LEU A 258 -10.50 -8.16 -15.23
CA LEU A 258 -9.46 -9.14 -14.92
C LEU A 258 -9.50 -10.35 -15.86
N THR A 259 -10.67 -10.91 -16.10
CA THR A 259 -10.81 -12.13 -16.91
C THR A 259 -10.48 -11.91 -18.39
N SER A 260 -10.57 -10.67 -18.89
CA SER A 260 -10.14 -10.31 -20.25
C SER A 260 -8.63 -10.08 -20.39
N ARG A 261 -7.88 -10.01 -19.28
CA ARG A 261 -6.43 -9.71 -19.28
C ARG A 261 -5.57 -10.82 -18.69
N ILE A 262 -6.14 -11.61 -17.77
CA ILE A 262 -5.45 -12.69 -17.08
C ILE A 262 -5.94 -14.03 -17.62
N ASP A 263 -5.02 -14.74 -18.27
CA ASP A 263 -5.24 -16.07 -18.84
C ASP A 263 -5.68 -17.07 -17.77
N LEU A 264 -6.60 -17.96 -18.12
CA LEU A 264 -7.13 -18.98 -17.21
C LEU A 264 -6.02 -19.82 -16.55
N SER A 265 -4.95 -20.14 -17.28
CA SER A 265 -3.85 -20.98 -16.80
C SER A 265 -3.02 -20.37 -15.68
N VAL A 266 -3.16 -19.07 -15.39
CA VAL A 266 -2.41 -18.40 -14.30
C VAL A 266 -3.31 -17.88 -13.18
N ARG A 267 -4.64 -17.99 -13.30
CA ARG A 267 -5.58 -17.43 -12.31
C ARG A 267 -5.45 -18.06 -10.93
N ASN A 268 -5.03 -19.32 -10.85
CA ASN A 268 -4.71 -20.01 -9.59
C ASN A 268 -3.46 -19.49 -8.86
N SER A 269 -2.69 -18.57 -9.46
CA SER A 269 -1.58 -17.85 -8.82
C SER A 269 -1.95 -16.40 -8.50
N VAL A 270 -3.18 -15.99 -8.80
CA VAL A 270 -3.69 -14.64 -8.59
C VAL A 270 -4.74 -14.68 -7.47
N TYR A 271 -4.54 -13.85 -6.46
CA TYR A 271 -5.40 -13.72 -5.30
C TYR A 271 -6.18 -12.41 -5.38
N ILE A 272 -7.51 -12.51 -5.40
CA ILE A 272 -8.40 -11.38 -5.20
C ILE A 272 -8.54 -11.19 -3.70
N CYS A 273 -7.99 -10.08 -3.20
CA CYS A 273 -8.01 -9.74 -1.80
C CYS A 273 -9.34 -9.09 -1.43
N SER A 274 -9.85 -9.42 -0.25
CA SER A 274 -10.99 -8.75 0.36
C SER A 274 -10.73 -7.25 0.55
N VAL A 275 -11.76 -6.43 0.63
CA VAL A 275 -11.64 -5.04 1.09
C VAL A 275 -11.52 -5.00 2.62
N CYS A 276 -10.75 -4.07 3.17
CA CYS A 276 -10.61 -3.94 4.63
C CYS A 276 -11.93 -3.45 5.25
N PRO A 277 -12.17 -3.66 6.56
CA PRO A 277 -13.27 -2.97 7.22
C PRO A 277 -13.11 -1.43 7.10
N PRO A 278 -14.23 -0.68 7.10
CA PRO A 278 -14.18 0.77 7.03
C PRO A 278 -13.52 1.34 8.28
N VAL A 279 -12.71 2.38 8.10
CA VAL A 279 -11.95 3.03 9.18
C VAL A 279 -12.46 4.44 9.49
N LEU A 280 -13.03 5.14 8.50
CA LEU A 280 -13.56 6.48 8.70
C LEU A 280 -14.68 6.45 9.73
N SER A 281 -14.61 7.34 10.72
CA SER A 281 -15.66 7.44 11.74
C SER A 281 -16.91 8.09 11.18
N ASP A 282 -18.04 7.84 11.86
CA ASP A 282 -19.33 8.45 11.48
C ASP A 282 -19.29 9.97 11.62
N ASP A 283 -18.55 10.50 12.60
CA ASP A 283 -18.36 11.94 12.76
C ASP A 283 -17.53 12.55 11.64
N THR A 284 -16.53 11.81 11.13
CA THR A 284 -15.74 12.26 9.97
C THR A 284 -16.61 12.36 8.72
N TRP A 285 -17.45 11.36 8.46
CA TRP A 285 -18.45 11.45 7.39
C TRP A 285 -19.41 12.63 7.56
N LYS A 286 -19.98 12.81 8.77
CA LYS A 286 -20.87 13.94 9.10
C LYS A 286 -20.20 15.30 8.92
N SER A 287 -18.88 15.39 9.08
CA SER A 287 -18.13 16.62 8.84
C SER A 287 -17.91 16.94 7.35
N GLY A 288 -18.39 16.08 6.45
CA GLY A 288 -18.24 16.25 5.00
C GLY A 288 -16.88 15.81 4.50
N TYR A 289 -16.45 14.59 4.86
CA TYR A 289 -15.13 14.07 4.48
C TYR A 289 -14.91 14.17 2.97
N ILE A 290 -13.94 14.99 2.60
CA ILE A 290 -13.34 15.04 1.26
C ILE A 290 -11.84 15.00 1.46
N ARG A 291 -11.17 14.03 0.83
CA ARG A 291 -9.72 13.99 0.85
C ARG A 291 -9.18 15.01 -0.15
N VAL A 292 -8.83 16.20 0.35
CA VAL A 292 -8.17 17.26 -0.42
C VAL A 292 -6.92 16.69 -1.11
N GLY A 293 -6.85 16.81 -2.44
CA GLY A 293 -5.74 16.30 -3.24
C GLY A 293 -5.88 14.86 -3.74
N TRP A 294 -7.06 14.24 -3.62
CA TRP A 294 -7.40 13.10 -4.48
C TRP A 294 -7.74 13.59 -5.87
N PRO A 295 -7.01 13.16 -6.90
CA PRO A 295 -7.50 13.26 -8.26
C PRO A 295 -8.61 12.21 -8.42
N MET A 296 -9.77 12.44 -7.82
CA MET A 296 -10.97 11.96 -8.49
C MET A 296 -10.97 12.65 -9.86
N ASP A 297 -11.55 12.06 -10.90
CA ASP A 297 -11.73 12.65 -12.26
C ASP A 297 -12.57 13.95 -12.27
N HIS A 298 -12.53 14.71 -11.18
CA HIS A 298 -13.17 15.97 -10.92
C HIS A 298 -12.02 16.91 -10.61
N GLU A 299 -11.74 17.81 -11.54
CA GLU A 299 -11.03 19.04 -11.23
C GLU A 299 -11.82 19.74 -10.13
N VAL A 300 -11.52 19.42 -8.86
CA VAL A 300 -11.97 20.21 -7.73
C VAL A 300 -11.16 21.50 -7.84
N SER A 301 -11.61 22.38 -8.74
CA SER A 301 -11.16 23.77 -8.73
C SER A 301 -11.41 24.28 -7.31
N GLU A 302 -10.43 24.98 -6.72
CA GLU A 302 -10.50 25.47 -5.33
C GLU A 302 -11.79 26.25 -5.01
N GLY A 303 -12.52 26.72 -6.02
CA GLY A 303 -13.85 27.36 -5.89
C GLY A 303 -15.04 26.44 -5.58
N ASN A 304 -14.92 25.11 -5.58
CA ASN A 304 -16.06 24.17 -5.40
C ASN A 304 -15.94 23.26 -4.16
N LEU A 305 -14.85 23.35 -3.38
CA LEU A 305 -14.63 22.41 -2.27
C LEU A 305 -15.68 22.54 -1.17
N GLU A 306 -16.06 23.76 -0.79
CA GLU A 306 -17.07 23.96 0.26
C GLU A 306 -18.43 23.45 -0.19
N GLU A 307 -18.83 23.69 -1.44
CA GLU A 307 -20.08 23.15 -1.99
C GLU A 307 -20.08 21.62 -2.00
N GLU A 308 -18.99 20.98 -2.40
CA GLU A 308 -18.86 19.52 -2.31
C GLU A 308 -18.94 19.03 -0.86
N ILE A 309 -18.28 19.69 0.09
CA ILE A 309 -18.37 19.35 1.52
C ILE A 309 -19.82 19.41 1.98
N GLN A 310 -20.58 20.45 1.59
CA GLN A 310 -21.99 20.58 1.94
C GLN A 310 -22.85 19.48 1.30
N LEU A 311 -22.57 19.08 0.07
CA LEU A 311 -23.25 17.95 -0.57
C LEU A 311 -22.99 16.63 0.18
N ILE A 312 -21.75 16.38 0.64
CA ILE A 312 -21.43 15.19 1.43
C ILE A 312 -22.10 15.24 2.80
N LYS A 313 -22.09 16.39 3.48
CA LYS A 313 -22.77 16.58 4.78
C LYS A 313 -24.28 16.31 4.69
N ALA A 314 -24.89 16.58 3.54
CA ALA A 314 -26.30 16.35 3.30
C ALA A 314 -26.66 14.87 3.07
N LEU A 315 -25.68 13.99 2.87
CA LEU A 315 -25.93 12.56 2.69
C LEU A 315 -26.31 11.89 4.01
N GLU A 316 -27.34 11.08 3.97
CA GLU A 316 -27.55 10.01 4.94
C GLU A 316 -26.46 8.95 4.70
N MET A 317 -25.56 8.83 5.68
CA MET A 317 -24.48 7.85 5.68
C MET A 317 -24.81 6.72 6.67
N PRO A 318 -24.66 5.44 6.27
CA PRO A 318 -24.79 4.33 7.21
C PRO A 318 -23.74 4.42 8.32
N THR A 319 -24.09 3.90 9.50
CA THR A 319 -23.17 3.85 10.64
C THR A 319 -21.94 2.99 10.34
N LEU A 320 -20.88 3.13 11.12
CA LEU A 320 -19.67 2.32 10.98
C LEU A 320 -19.98 0.81 11.01
N GLN A 321 -20.93 0.40 11.85
CA GLN A 321 -21.35 -0.99 11.95
C GLN A 321 -22.09 -1.46 10.70
N GLN A 322 -22.99 -0.64 10.14
CA GLN A 322 -23.67 -0.94 8.88
C GLN A 322 -22.69 -1.00 7.71
N ARG A 323 -21.78 -0.02 7.60
CA ARG A 323 -20.71 -0.03 6.58
C ARG A 323 -19.81 -1.25 6.71
N THR A 324 -19.49 -1.70 7.92
CA THR A 324 -18.72 -2.94 8.10
C THR A 324 -19.50 -4.16 7.62
N ALA A 325 -20.81 -4.24 7.85
CA ALA A 325 -21.65 -5.28 7.29
C ALA A 325 -21.67 -5.25 5.74
N PHE A 326 -21.75 -4.06 5.15
CA PHE A 326 -21.69 -3.85 3.71
C PHE A 326 -20.34 -4.25 3.08
N HIS A 327 -19.22 -3.99 3.76
CA HIS A 327 -17.91 -4.45 3.31
C HIS A 327 -17.83 -5.98 3.30
N ARG A 328 -18.39 -6.65 4.31
CA ARG A 328 -18.47 -8.13 4.33
C ARG A 328 -19.33 -8.65 3.18
N HIS A 329 -20.47 -8.03 2.92
CA HIS A 329 -21.30 -8.38 1.76
C HIS A 329 -20.53 -8.22 0.43
N PHE A 330 -19.81 -7.11 0.25
CA PHE A 330 -18.96 -6.92 -0.93
C PHE A 330 -17.88 -8.00 -1.05
N ASN A 331 -17.28 -8.38 0.08
CA ASN A 331 -16.29 -9.46 0.17
C ASN A 331 -16.88 -10.84 -0.19
N ASP A 332 -18.12 -11.13 0.19
CA ASP A 332 -18.82 -12.35 -0.22
C ASP A 332 -19.06 -12.39 -1.75
N LEU A 333 -19.37 -11.24 -2.35
CA LEU A 333 -19.47 -11.10 -3.81
C LEU A 333 -18.11 -11.32 -4.49
N LEU A 334 -17.03 -10.72 -3.97
CA LEU A 334 -15.66 -10.93 -4.46
C LEU A 334 -15.27 -12.42 -4.39
N LYS A 335 -15.58 -13.09 -3.28
CA LYS A 335 -15.32 -14.52 -3.09
C LYS A 335 -16.04 -15.36 -4.14
N THR A 336 -17.36 -15.18 -4.24
CA THR A 336 -18.22 -15.91 -5.19
C THR A 336 -17.74 -15.72 -6.63
N ARG A 337 -17.36 -14.49 -7.00
CA ARG A 337 -16.85 -14.18 -8.34
C ARG A 337 -15.44 -14.72 -8.57
N SER A 338 -14.58 -14.75 -7.56
CA SER A 338 -13.25 -15.38 -7.65
C SER A 338 -13.37 -16.87 -7.94
N GLU A 339 -14.18 -17.58 -7.16
CA GLU A 339 -14.40 -19.03 -7.29
C GLU A 339 -14.94 -19.38 -8.69
N SER A 340 -15.95 -18.65 -9.15
CA SER A 340 -16.57 -18.90 -10.48
C SER A 340 -15.69 -18.54 -11.67
N THR A 341 -14.64 -17.73 -11.49
CA THR A 341 -13.74 -17.31 -12.58
C THR A 341 -12.35 -17.93 -12.49
N GLY A 342 -12.09 -18.78 -11.49
CA GLY A 342 -10.85 -19.53 -11.30
C GLY A 342 -9.72 -18.74 -10.62
N PHE A 343 -10.01 -17.59 -10.03
CA PHE A 343 -9.06 -16.87 -9.17
C PHE A 343 -9.12 -17.43 -7.74
N ASN A 344 -8.02 -17.29 -6.99
CA ASN A 344 -8.09 -17.51 -5.55
C ASN A 344 -8.70 -16.29 -4.88
N TYR A 345 -9.47 -16.51 -3.81
CA TYR A 345 -9.93 -15.46 -2.93
C TYR A 345 -9.12 -15.44 -1.63
N LEU A 346 -8.80 -14.26 -1.13
CA LEU A 346 -8.09 -14.07 0.12
C LEU A 346 -8.86 -13.12 1.05
N ASP A 347 -9.41 -13.66 2.13
CA ASP A 347 -10.04 -12.85 3.18
C ASP A 347 -9.01 -12.41 4.22
N ASP A 348 -8.43 -11.24 3.99
CA ASP A 348 -7.57 -10.55 4.97
C ASP A 348 -8.37 -9.63 5.91
N SER A 349 -9.64 -9.33 5.60
CA SER A 349 -10.43 -8.34 6.34
C SER A 349 -10.72 -8.75 7.79
N GLN A 350 -10.90 -10.06 8.04
CA GLN A 350 -11.25 -10.58 9.36
C GLN A 350 -10.18 -10.31 10.42
N HIS A 351 -8.92 -10.18 9.99
CA HIS A 351 -7.79 -9.90 10.89
C HIS A 351 -7.85 -8.52 11.54
N PHE A 352 -8.64 -7.61 10.96
CA PHE A 352 -8.74 -6.23 11.41
C PHE A 352 -10.02 -5.93 12.19
N LEU A 353 -10.85 -6.94 12.45
CA LEU A 353 -12.10 -6.79 13.18
C LEU A 353 -11.94 -7.07 14.68
N SER A 354 -12.65 -6.30 15.49
CA SER A 354 -12.85 -6.58 16.91
C SER A 354 -13.92 -7.67 17.13
N GLU A 355 -14.17 -8.00 18.39
CA GLU A 355 -15.26 -8.90 18.80
C GLU A 355 -16.64 -8.38 18.33
N ASP A 356 -16.85 -7.06 18.37
CA ASP A 356 -18.08 -6.37 17.94
C ASP A 356 -18.27 -6.34 16.41
N LYS A 357 -17.36 -6.95 15.65
CA LYS A 357 -17.39 -7.02 14.18
C LYS A 357 -17.35 -5.65 13.51
N ILE A 358 -16.65 -4.71 14.11
CA ILE A 358 -16.20 -3.44 13.51
C ILE A 358 -14.67 -3.42 13.51
N VAL A 359 -14.04 -2.43 12.86
CA VAL A 359 -12.57 -2.32 12.89
C VAL A 359 -12.06 -2.22 14.34
N ASP A 360 -11.04 -3.02 14.69
CA ASP A 360 -10.40 -2.96 16.00
C ASP A 360 -9.60 -1.64 16.13
N PRO A 361 -9.85 -0.83 17.18
CA PRO A 361 -9.18 0.46 17.37
C PRO A 361 -7.65 0.43 17.30
N LYS A 362 -7.00 -0.71 17.59
CA LYS A 362 -5.53 -0.83 17.48
C LYS A 362 -5.02 -0.67 16.04
N PHE A 363 -5.89 -0.86 15.05
CA PHE A 363 -5.61 -0.66 13.62
C PHE A 363 -6.01 0.73 13.12
N THR A 364 -6.43 1.63 14.01
CA THR A 364 -6.90 2.98 13.64
C THR A 364 -6.32 4.08 14.55
N VAL A 365 -5.31 3.75 15.35
CA VAL A 365 -4.68 4.63 16.36
C VAL A 365 -4.19 5.97 15.79
N ARG A 366 -3.60 5.96 14.60
CA ARG A 366 -3.02 7.14 13.96
C ARG A 366 -4.06 7.95 13.23
N GLY A 367 -4.90 7.28 12.44
CA GLY A 367 -5.99 7.94 11.72
C GLY A 367 -7.07 8.49 12.65
N LYS A 368 -7.31 7.84 13.80
CA LYS A 368 -8.38 8.18 14.76
C LYS A 368 -9.75 8.38 14.09
N GLY A 369 -10.03 7.58 13.07
CA GLY A 369 -11.24 7.69 12.25
C GLY A 369 -11.24 8.83 11.22
N LEU A 370 -10.18 9.63 11.12
CA LEU A 370 -10.00 10.70 10.12
C LEU A 370 -9.31 10.21 8.84
N ASP A 371 -8.74 8.99 8.87
CA ASP A 371 -8.13 8.33 7.73
C ASP A 371 -8.98 7.12 7.31
N CYS A 372 -9.01 6.84 6.01
CA CYS A 372 -9.73 5.71 5.43
C CYS A 372 -8.90 4.42 5.32
N HIS A 373 -7.61 4.47 5.67
CA HIS A 373 -6.72 3.31 5.65
C HIS A 373 -6.64 2.64 7.02
N ILE A 374 -6.46 1.32 6.99
CA ILE A 374 -5.91 0.58 8.14
C ILE A 374 -4.52 1.12 8.43
N ASP A 375 -4.24 1.38 9.71
CA ASP A 375 -2.95 1.89 10.13
C ASP A 375 -1.84 0.93 9.71
N PRO A 376 -0.81 1.41 9.00
CA PRO A 376 0.29 0.55 8.55
C PRO A 376 1.33 0.32 9.66
N GLY A 377 0.92 0.34 10.93
CA GLY A 377 1.79 0.19 12.10
C GLY A 377 2.26 -1.25 12.34
N LEU A 378 2.97 -1.45 13.45
CA LEU A 378 3.54 -2.74 13.85
C LEU A 378 2.45 -3.81 14.05
N GLU A 379 1.30 -3.45 14.61
CA GLU A 379 0.17 -4.39 14.78
C GLU A 379 -0.30 -5.01 13.47
N THR A 380 -0.48 -4.19 12.43
CA THR A 380 -0.85 -4.65 11.09
C THR A 380 0.24 -5.53 10.50
N GLU A 381 1.50 -5.16 10.69
CA GLU A 381 2.64 -5.94 10.18
C GLU A 381 2.76 -7.31 10.84
N ASN A 382 2.61 -7.38 12.16
CA ASN A 382 2.67 -8.61 12.94
C ASN A 382 1.62 -9.65 12.51
N ILE A 383 0.51 -9.20 11.93
CA ILE A 383 -0.54 -10.08 11.41
C ILE A 383 -0.34 -10.38 9.93
N MET A 384 -0.12 -9.35 9.12
CA MET A 384 -0.08 -9.51 7.67
C MET A 384 1.17 -10.24 7.19
N ALA A 385 2.32 -10.05 7.83
CA ALA A 385 3.55 -10.68 7.37
C ALA A 385 3.50 -12.22 7.47
N PRO A 386 3.20 -12.85 8.63
CA PRO A 386 3.07 -14.30 8.71
C PRO A 386 2.02 -14.84 7.74
N PHE A 387 0.89 -14.13 7.62
CA PHE A 387 -0.21 -14.49 6.73
C PHE A 387 0.21 -14.51 5.25
N ILE A 388 0.86 -13.44 4.77
CA ILE A 388 1.36 -13.37 3.38
C ILE A 388 2.42 -14.43 3.14
N HIS A 389 3.33 -14.66 4.09
CA HIS A 389 4.37 -15.67 3.96
C HIS A 389 3.85 -17.09 3.83
N GLN A 390 2.82 -17.44 4.59
CA GLN A 390 2.15 -18.73 4.42
C GLN A 390 1.70 -18.92 2.98
N ILE A 391 1.15 -17.88 2.35
CA ILE A 391 0.65 -17.92 0.98
C ILE A 391 1.81 -17.98 -0.02
N VAL A 392 2.79 -17.08 0.08
CA VAL A 392 3.88 -17.00 -0.92
C VAL A 392 4.88 -18.16 -0.82
N SER A 393 4.90 -18.87 0.30
CA SER A 393 5.75 -20.05 0.49
C SER A 393 5.12 -21.36 -0.02
N THR A 394 3.82 -21.35 -0.35
CA THR A 394 3.16 -22.52 -0.96
C THR A 394 3.57 -22.65 -2.44
N LYS A 395 4.16 -23.80 -2.76
CA LYS A 395 4.60 -24.14 -4.12
C LYS A 395 3.43 -24.30 -5.07
#